data_AF-A0A371DIX7-F1
#
_entry.id   AF-A0A371DIX7-F1
#
_cell.length_a   1.000
_cell.length_b   1.000
_cell.length_c   1.000
_cell.angle_alpha   90.00
_cell.angle_beta   90.00
_cell.angle_gamma   90.00
#
_symmetry.space_group_name_H-M   'P 1'
#
loop_
_entity.id
_entity.type
_entity.pdbx_description
1 polymer ?
#
loop_
_entity_poly.entity_id
_entity_poly.type
_entity_poly.pdbx_seq_one_letter_code
_entity_poly.pdbx_strand_id
1 'polypeptide(L)'
;MSPQGRVLLSNELVTELDRPTTSSFPRPLGELASRDDLITWLTRLLFNTLIPGRTEPPPCNIRLPHNLVAFFGMLMYLSRLGYPGHWLSAFVARILSGRMVSDIPPYTGEYPIAVEERTRRVPSPTVRTDPWLVEFEAVSATAYYAIPFPISGALPPDFSSISDDITIWEDSVQLVPSFFPGKGLYSNPYEPRAQLLFYRFDKLTAREVIENMHDIFEGKPTPLPGLFFLLTAPEHVVYWDMVRFRLSRQRVDRMRTTNGAWSRTVTTRACRRRSRLQPSAG
;
A
#
# COMPACT_ATOMS: atom_id res chain seq x y z
N MET A 1 25.33 -20.94 46.63
CA MET A 1 23.93 -20.84 47.12
C MET A 1 23.39 -19.50 46.66
N SER A 2 22.54 -19.50 45.63
CA SER A 2 21.76 -18.34 45.15
C SER A 2 20.53 -18.92 44.44
N PRO A 3 19.29 -18.54 44.81
CA PRO A 3 18.12 -19.17 44.26
C PRO A 3 17.70 -18.50 42.94
N GLN A 4 17.47 -19.35 41.93
CA GLN A 4 16.88 -19.01 40.65
C GLN A 4 15.41 -18.62 40.86
N GLY A 5 15.06 -17.36 40.61
CA GLY A 5 13.69 -16.89 40.49
C GLY A 5 13.10 -17.26 39.14
N ARG A 6 12.40 -18.41 39.09
CA ARG A 6 11.60 -18.84 37.93
C ARG A 6 10.27 -18.06 37.97
N VAL A 7 10.13 -17.05 37.12
CA VAL A 7 8.85 -16.37 36.91
C VAL A 7 7.99 -17.29 36.04
N LEU A 8 7.09 -18.03 36.68
CA LEU A 8 5.99 -18.72 36.01
C LEU A 8 4.97 -17.66 35.59
N LEU A 9 5.02 -17.25 34.33
CA LEU A 9 3.90 -16.56 33.70
C LEU A 9 2.75 -17.57 33.61
N SER A 10 1.72 -17.34 34.41
CA SER A 10 0.50 -18.13 34.47
C SER A 10 -0.20 -18.14 33.11
N ASN A 11 -0.46 -19.35 32.59
CA ASN A 11 -1.24 -19.63 31.38
C ASN A 11 -2.75 -19.31 31.52
N GLU A 12 -3.15 -18.56 32.55
CA GLU A 12 -4.56 -18.28 32.85
C GLU A 12 -5.14 -17.08 32.07
N LEU A 13 -4.31 -16.33 31.34
CA LEU A 13 -4.77 -15.18 30.53
C LEU A 13 -5.12 -15.53 29.08
N VAL A 14 -4.91 -16.76 28.62
CA VAL A 14 -5.17 -17.17 27.23
C VAL A 14 -6.56 -17.80 27.04
N THR A 15 -7.24 -18.17 28.13
CA THR A 15 -8.57 -18.84 28.10
C THR A 15 -9.77 -17.91 28.17
N GLU A 16 -9.59 -16.58 28.29
CA GLU A 16 -10.71 -15.61 28.27
C GLU A 16 -11.03 -15.05 26.88
N LEU A 17 -10.35 -15.52 25.83
CA LEU A 17 -10.56 -15.05 24.45
C LEU A 17 -11.54 -15.90 23.64
N ASP A 18 -12.44 -16.65 24.30
CA ASP A 18 -13.38 -17.56 23.60
C ASP A 18 -14.83 -17.44 24.10
N ARG A 19 -15.23 -16.27 24.60
CA ARG A 19 -16.65 -15.89 24.56
C ARG A 19 -16.92 -15.24 23.20
N PRO A 20 -17.67 -15.89 22.29
CA PRO A 20 -18.30 -15.18 21.19
C PRO A 20 -19.36 -14.28 21.82
N THR A 21 -18.94 -13.09 22.26
CA THR A 21 -19.89 -12.01 22.41
C THR A 21 -20.45 -11.81 21.03
N THR A 22 -21.72 -12.16 20.87
CA THR A 22 -22.55 -11.85 19.72
C THR A 22 -22.72 -10.33 19.63
N SER A 23 -21.61 -9.59 19.55
CA SER A 23 -21.63 -8.13 19.48
C SER A 23 -22.26 -7.79 18.15
N SER A 24 -23.54 -7.44 18.17
CA SER A 24 -24.26 -6.96 17.01
C SER A 24 -23.53 -5.75 16.46
N PHE A 25 -23.11 -5.81 15.20
CA PHE A 25 -22.67 -4.62 14.48
C PHE A 25 -23.90 -3.84 14.01
N PRO A 26 -23.87 -2.49 14.04
CA PRO A 26 -22.77 -1.61 14.45
C PRO A 26 -22.66 -1.45 15.98
N ARG A 27 -21.44 -1.23 16.48
CA ARG A 27 -21.19 -0.91 17.90
C ARG A 27 -21.50 0.55 18.20
N PRO A 28 -21.96 0.89 19.42
CA PRO A 28 -22.12 2.29 19.84
C PRO A 28 -20.80 3.07 19.74
N LEU A 29 -20.86 4.30 19.25
CA LEU A 29 -19.65 5.12 19.02
C LEU A 29 -18.85 5.37 20.31
N GLY A 30 -19.50 5.44 21.47
CA GLY A 30 -18.83 5.60 22.77
C GLY A 30 -17.98 4.40 23.21
N GLU A 31 -18.17 3.24 22.59
CA GLU A 31 -17.34 2.04 22.81
C GLU A 31 -16.18 1.92 21.80
N LEU A 32 -16.16 2.79 20.79
CA LEU A 32 -15.14 2.81 19.75
C LEU A 32 -14.04 3.81 20.10
N ALA A 33 -12.89 3.70 19.42
CA ALA A 33 -11.82 4.68 19.55
C ALA A 33 -12.29 6.07 19.09
N SER A 34 -11.71 7.12 19.65
CA SER A 34 -11.99 8.49 19.22
C SER A 34 -11.64 8.67 17.73
N ARG A 35 -12.19 9.72 17.12
CA ARG A 35 -11.85 10.09 15.73
C ARG A 35 -10.34 10.23 15.55
N ASP A 36 -9.67 10.94 16.46
CA ASP A 36 -8.25 11.26 16.32
C ASP A 36 -7.36 10.03 16.52
N ASP A 37 -7.76 9.12 17.42
CA ASP A 37 -7.10 7.83 17.59
C ASP A 37 -7.25 6.95 16.35
N LEU A 38 -8.47 6.89 15.78
CA LEU A 38 -8.73 6.15 14.55
C LEU A 38 -7.90 6.69 13.39
N ILE A 39 -7.92 8.00 13.16
CA ILE A 39 -7.16 8.63 12.07
C ILE A 39 -5.66 8.43 12.27
N THR A 40 -5.19 8.52 13.52
CA THR A 40 -3.79 8.23 13.86
C THR A 40 -3.42 6.79 13.48
N TRP A 41 -4.24 5.82 13.90
CA TRP A 41 -4.01 4.41 13.62
C TRP A 41 -4.09 4.09 12.12
N LEU A 42 -5.10 4.61 11.42
CA LEU A 42 -5.26 4.45 9.97
C LEU A 42 -4.08 5.03 9.19
N THR A 43 -3.56 6.17 9.62
CA THR A 43 -2.39 6.79 8.99
C THR A 43 -1.15 5.92 9.17
N ARG A 44 -0.92 5.37 10.37
CA ARG A 44 0.19 4.41 10.60
C ARG A 44 0.04 3.15 9.75
N LEU A 45 -1.18 2.62 9.65
CA LEU A 45 -1.46 1.43 8.86
C LEU A 45 -1.24 1.70 7.37
N LEU A 46 -1.74 2.83 6.85
CA LEU A 46 -1.50 3.28 5.49
C LEU A 46 -0.01 3.42 5.23
N PHE A 47 0.75 4.09 6.10
CA PHE A 47 2.16 4.35 5.87
C PHE A 47 2.97 3.06 5.83
N ASN A 48 2.71 2.12 6.74
CA ASN A 48 3.31 0.77 6.69
C ASN A 48 2.89 -0.03 5.44
N THR A 49 1.72 0.26 4.87
CA THR A 49 1.25 -0.36 3.63
C THR A 49 1.98 0.24 2.43
N LEU A 50 2.15 1.56 2.37
CA LEU A 50 2.80 2.24 1.24
C LEU A 50 4.32 2.06 1.25
N ILE A 51 4.92 2.26 2.42
CA ILE A 51 6.36 2.26 2.67
C ILE A 51 6.62 1.39 3.92
N PRO A 52 6.80 0.07 3.76
CA PRO A 52 7.11 -0.78 4.89
C PRO A 52 8.48 -0.45 5.49
N GLY A 53 8.64 -0.76 6.78
CA GLY A 53 9.93 -0.83 7.42
C GLY A 53 10.78 -2.00 6.89
N ARG A 54 11.93 -2.21 7.53
CA ARG A 54 12.88 -3.23 7.13
C ARG A 54 12.59 -4.55 7.84
N THR A 55 12.79 -5.66 7.15
CA THR A 55 12.74 -7.00 7.75
C THR A 55 14.15 -7.49 7.97
N GLU A 56 14.38 -8.20 9.06
CA GLU A 56 15.62 -8.98 9.23
C GLU A 56 15.77 -10.02 8.10
N PRO A 57 16.99 -10.48 7.79
CA PRO A 57 17.18 -11.60 6.88
C PRO A 57 16.58 -12.90 7.48
N PRO A 58 16.29 -13.91 6.64
CA PRO A 58 15.89 -15.23 7.11
C PRO A 58 16.89 -15.79 8.15
N PRO A 59 16.41 -16.49 9.19
CA PRO A 59 15.03 -16.97 9.38
C PRO A 59 14.10 -15.98 10.10
N CYS A 60 14.59 -14.82 10.56
CA CYS A 60 13.83 -13.91 11.42
C CYS A 60 12.96 -12.90 10.64
N ASN A 61 12.84 -13.06 9.32
CA ASN A 61 12.15 -12.10 8.48
C ASN A 61 10.62 -12.10 8.73
N ILE A 62 10.08 -10.94 9.09
CA ILE A 62 8.64 -10.76 9.28
C ILE A 62 7.98 -10.46 7.93
N ARG A 63 7.09 -11.35 7.49
CA ARG A 63 6.36 -11.16 6.22
C ARG A 63 5.12 -10.31 6.46
N LEU A 64 5.01 -9.21 5.73
CA LEU A 64 3.85 -8.32 5.79
C LEU A 64 3.04 -8.40 4.49
N PRO A 65 1.88 -9.08 4.47
CA PRO A 65 1.03 -9.19 3.29
C PRO A 65 0.20 -7.91 3.04
N HIS A 66 0.60 -6.76 3.59
CA HIS A 66 -0.16 -5.51 3.47
C HIS A 66 -0.07 -4.95 2.05
N ASN A 67 -1.23 -4.70 1.46
CA ASN A 67 -1.42 -4.01 0.20
C ASN A 67 -2.64 -3.10 0.27
N LEU A 68 -2.84 -2.26 -0.75
CA LEU A 68 -3.95 -1.30 -0.74
C LEU A 68 -5.33 -1.95 -0.82
N VAL A 69 -5.47 -3.12 -1.43
CA VAL A 69 -6.73 -3.88 -1.43
C VAL A 69 -7.13 -4.26 0.00
N ALA A 70 -6.20 -4.81 0.78
CA ALA A 70 -6.42 -5.15 2.19
C ALA A 70 -6.74 -3.90 3.03
N PHE A 71 -6.07 -2.77 2.75
CA PHE A 71 -6.36 -1.50 3.40
C PHE A 71 -7.80 -1.02 3.16
N PHE A 72 -8.28 -1.08 1.91
CA PHE A 72 -9.69 -0.77 1.59
C PHE A 72 -10.67 -1.74 2.26
N GLY A 73 -10.35 -3.03 2.29
CA GLY A 73 -11.10 -4.03 3.04
C GLY A 73 -11.27 -3.61 4.50
N MET A 74 -10.20 -3.12 5.13
CA MET A 74 -10.23 -2.61 6.50
C MET A 74 -11.13 -1.37 6.65
N LEU A 75 -11.08 -0.42 5.72
CA LEU A 75 -11.98 0.75 5.74
C LEU A 75 -13.46 0.35 5.66
N MET A 76 -13.80 -0.58 4.76
CA MET A 76 -15.16 -1.10 4.65
C MET A 76 -15.60 -1.82 5.93
N TYR A 77 -14.69 -2.59 6.54
CA TYR A 77 -14.93 -3.25 7.81
C TYR A 77 -15.16 -2.26 8.95
N LEU A 78 -14.38 -1.18 9.05
CA LEU A 78 -14.58 -0.13 10.06
C LEU A 78 -15.94 0.55 9.95
N SER A 79 -16.43 0.77 8.73
CA SER A 79 -17.78 1.29 8.54
C SER A 79 -18.85 0.32 9.07
N ARG A 80 -18.67 -0.99 8.87
CA ARG A 80 -19.57 -2.01 9.42
C ARG A 80 -19.48 -2.08 10.94
N LEU A 81 -18.30 -1.84 11.50
CA LEU A 81 -18.05 -1.81 12.94
C LEU A 81 -18.83 -0.69 13.65
N GLY A 82 -19.18 0.39 12.93
CA GLY A 82 -19.96 1.51 13.44
C GLY A 82 -19.27 2.87 13.35
N TYR A 83 -18.07 2.95 12.76
CA TYR A 83 -17.42 4.24 12.56
C TYR A 83 -18.18 5.12 11.55
N PRO A 84 -18.35 6.42 11.81
CA PRO A 84 -19.08 7.31 10.91
C PRO A 84 -18.47 7.36 9.51
N GLY A 85 -19.29 7.10 8.48
CA GLY A 85 -18.83 7.08 7.09
C GLY A 85 -18.17 8.39 6.62
N HIS A 86 -18.61 9.53 7.13
CA HIS A 86 -17.99 10.82 6.80
C HIS A 86 -16.57 10.98 7.37
N TRP A 87 -16.19 10.26 8.45
CA TRP A 87 -14.80 10.24 8.94
C TRP A 87 -13.90 9.47 7.97
N LEU A 88 -14.35 8.29 7.54
CA LEU A 88 -13.62 7.44 6.59
C LEU A 88 -13.52 8.11 5.22
N SER A 89 -14.62 8.71 4.74
CA SER A 89 -14.67 9.51 3.52
C SER A 89 -13.67 10.68 3.56
N ALA A 90 -13.68 11.49 4.62
CA ALA A 90 -12.74 12.60 4.76
C ALA A 90 -11.28 12.14 4.81
N PHE A 91 -11.01 10.99 5.42
CA PHE A 91 -9.69 10.40 5.44
C PHE A 91 -9.25 9.94 4.04
N VAL A 92 -10.10 9.21 3.32
CA VAL A 92 -9.85 8.79 1.93
C VAL A 92 -9.64 10.00 1.03
N ALA A 93 -10.44 11.06 1.17
CA ALA A 93 -10.29 12.29 0.40
C ALA A 93 -8.92 12.94 0.56
N ARG A 94 -8.35 12.92 1.78
CA ARG A 94 -6.98 13.41 2.01
C ARG A 94 -5.96 12.59 1.22
N ILE A 95 -6.11 11.26 1.20
CA ILE A 95 -5.22 10.38 0.42
C ILE A 95 -5.36 10.65 -1.08
N LEU A 96 -6.60 10.75 -1.56
CA LEU A 96 -6.93 10.94 -2.98
C LEU A 96 -6.51 12.30 -3.53
N SER A 97 -6.27 13.30 -2.68
CA SER A 97 -5.71 14.59 -3.08
C SER A 97 -4.25 14.49 -3.59
N GLY A 98 -3.60 13.33 -3.45
CA GLY A 98 -2.22 13.07 -3.87
C GLY A 98 -1.17 13.60 -2.89
N ARG A 99 -1.57 14.37 -1.87
CA ARG A 99 -0.69 14.85 -0.79
C ARG A 99 -1.44 14.90 0.52
N MET A 100 -0.80 14.53 1.62
CA MET A 100 -1.43 14.58 2.93
C MET A 100 -0.48 15.18 3.96
N VAL A 101 -0.96 16.12 4.77
CA VAL A 101 -0.24 16.58 5.96
C VAL A 101 -0.48 15.59 7.08
N SER A 102 0.59 15.14 7.76
CA SER A 102 0.52 14.19 8.86
C SER A 102 1.62 14.48 9.87
N ASP A 103 1.33 14.44 11.17
CA ASP A 103 2.32 14.48 12.26
C ASP A 103 2.89 13.09 12.61
N ILE A 104 2.49 12.07 11.86
CA ILE A 104 2.92 10.68 12.04
C ILE A 104 4.03 10.38 11.05
N PRO A 105 5.22 9.95 11.49
CA PRO A 105 6.29 9.56 10.58
C PRO A 105 6.04 8.16 10.01
N PRO A 106 6.50 7.85 8.79
CA PRO A 106 6.60 6.46 8.33
C PRO A 106 7.58 5.67 9.21
N TYR A 107 7.32 4.38 9.37
CA TYR A 107 8.24 3.51 10.12
C TYR A 107 9.43 3.11 9.24
N THR A 108 10.64 3.47 9.65
CA THR A 108 11.90 3.19 8.92
C THR A 108 12.82 2.21 9.65
N GLY A 109 12.39 1.74 10.82
CA GLY A 109 13.09 0.75 11.64
C GLY A 109 12.95 -0.68 11.11
N GLU A 110 13.45 -1.62 11.89
CA GLU A 110 13.36 -3.06 11.61
C GLU A 110 12.15 -3.66 12.33
N TYR A 111 11.46 -4.61 11.71
CA TYR A 111 10.34 -5.30 12.36
C TYR A 111 10.85 -6.29 13.43
N PRO A 112 10.10 -6.51 14.52
CA PRO A 112 8.77 -5.95 14.84
C PRO A 112 8.82 -4.47 15.27
N ILE A 113 7.70 -3.75 15.04
CA ILE A 113 7.59 -2.34 15.44
C ILE A 113 7.56 -2.26 16.97
N ALA A 114 8.46 -1.46 17.55
CA ALA A 114 8.52 -1.21 18.98
C ALA A 114 7.26 -0.47 19.48
N VAL A 115 6.81 -0.73 20.71
CA VAL A 115 5.55 -0.17 21.24
C VAL A 115 5.61 1.35 21.36
N GLU A 116 6.80 1.89 21.59
CA GLU A 116 7.10 3.32 21.71
C GLU A 116 6.79 4.08 20.42
N GLU A 117 6.86 3.41 19.26
CA GLU A 117 6.49 4.01 17.97
C GLU A 117 5.01 4.37 17.89
N ARG A 118 4.14 3.77 18.74
CA ARG A 118 2.70 4.08 18.80
C ARG A 118 2.44 5.56 19.08
N THR A 119 3.25 6.17 19.95
CA THR A 119 3.06 7.57 20.40
C THR A 119 3.99 8.55 19.70
N ARG A 120 4.95 8.07 18.90
CA ARG A 120 5.91 8.92 18.18
C ARG A 120 5.22 9.89 17.22
N ARG A 121 5.56 11.17 17.31
CA ARG A 121 5.10 12.27 16.45
C ARG A 121 6.28 13.06 15.90
N VAL A 122 6.09 13.71 14.75
CA VAL A 122 7.05 14.62 14.11
C VAL A 122 6.35 15.89 13.66
N PRO A 123 7.05 17.03 13.49
CA PRO A 123 6.44 18.25 12.97
C PRO A 123 5.82 17.98 11.61
N SER A 124 4.52 18.25 11.41
CA SER A 124 3.70 17.65 10.35
C SER A 124 4.23 17.81 8.91
N PRO A 125 5.02 16.87 8.34
CA PRO A 125 5.39 16.97 6.93
C PRO A 125 4.18 16.77 6.03
N THR A 126 4.27 17.32 4.83
CA THR A 126 3.42 16.91 3.72
C THR A 126 4.01 15.65 3.11
N VAL A 127 3.30 14.53 3.20
CA VAL A 127 3.65 13.28 2.51
C VAL A 127 2.99 13.23 1.14
N ARG A 128 3.64 12.54 0.20
CA ARG A 128 3.10 12.29 -1.14
C ARG A 128 2.38 10.96 -1.19
N THR A 129 1.13 10.99 -1.64
CA THR A 129 0.32 9.79 -1.92
C THR A 129 0.06 9.62 -3.42
N ASP A 130 0.43 10.60 -4.24
CA ASP A 130 0.28 10.57 -5.70
C ASP A 130 0.85 9.32 -6.40
N PRO A 131 1.97 8.70 -5.95
CA PRO A 131 2.47 7.50 -6.60
C PRO A 131 1.52 6.30 -6.55
N TRP A 132 0.59 6.25 -5.59
CA TRP A 132 -0.32 5.12 -5.42
C TRP A 132 -1.74 5.41 -5.92
N LEU A 133 -2.03 6.64 -6.38
CA LEU A 133 -3.38 7.02 -6.81
C LEU A 133 -3.94 6.11 -7.91
N VAL A 134 -3.08 5.55 -8.75
CA VAL A 134 -3.48 4.60 -9.79
C VAL A 134 -4.06 3.30 -9.22
N GLU A 135 -3.49 2.80 -8.12
CA GLU A 135 -4.05 1.63 -7.43
C GLU A 135 -5.32 2.00 -6.66
N PHE A 136 -5.37 3.19 -6.05
CA PHE A 136 -6.60 3.72 -5.44
C PHE A 136 -7.74 3.81 -6.46
N GLU A 137 -7.48 4.28 -7.68
CA GLU A 137 -8.45 4.28 -8.78
C GLU A 137 -8.97 2.86 -9.06
N ALA A 138 -8.05 1.91 -9.30
CA ALA A 138 -8.44 0.54 -9.64
C ALA A 138 -9.27 -0.13 -8.52
N VAL A 139 -8.86 0.03 -7.25
CA VAL A 139 -9.57 -0.56 -6.11
C VAL A 139 -10.93 0.12 -5.90
N SER A 140 -10.99 1.45 -5.93
CA SER A 140 -12.24 2.18 -5.72
C SER A 140 -13.25 1.99 -6.83
N ALA A 141 -12.81 1.93 -8.10
CA ALA A 141 -13.68 1.64 -9.24
C ALA A 141 -14.24 0.19 -9.19
N THR A 142 -13.39 -0.78 -8.83
CA THR A 142 -13.80 -2.18 -8.71
C THR A 142 -14.80 -2.38 -7.56
N ALA A 143 -14.56 -1.72 -6.43
CA ALA A 143 -15.39 -1.84 -5.23
C ALA A 143 -16.46 -0.74 -5.12
N TYR A 144 -16.70 0.08 -6.15
CA TYR A 144 -17.44 1.34 -6.05
C TYR A 144 -18.79 1.20 -5.35
N TYR A 145 -19.58 0.20 -5.74
CA TYR A 145 -20.91 -0.08 -5.17
C TYR A 145 -20.88 -0.82 -3.82
N ALA A 146 -19.72 -1.35 -3.41
CA ALA A 146 -19.54 -2.05 -2.14
C ALA A 146 -19.04 -1.13 -1.02
N ILE A 147 -18.57 0.08 -1.34
CA ILE A 147 -18.04 1.02 -0.36
C ILE A 147 -19.20 1.65 0.44
N PRO A 148 -19.30 1.41 1.76
CA PRO A 148 -20.48 1.79 2.56
C PRO A 148 -20.48 3.26 3.02
N PHE A 149 -19.63 4.11 2.44
CA PHE A 149 -19.51 5.52 2.76
C PHE A 149 -19.25 6.35 1.50
N PRO A 150 -19.65 7.63 1.46
CA PRO A 150 -19.57 8.43 0.24
C PRO A 150 -18.11 8.70 -0.13
N ILE A 151 -17.68 8.28 -1.33
CA ILE A 151 -16.36 8.60 -1.87
C ILE A 151 -16.41 9.42 -3.17
N SER A 152 -17.57 9.52 -3.81
CA SER A 152 -17.74 10.14 -5.12
C SER A 152 -17.24 11.58 -5.19
N GLY A 153 -17.51 12.39 -4.16
CA GLY A 153 -17.03 13.79 -4.09
C GLY A 153 -15.53 13.94 -3.85
N ALA A 154 -14.83 12.85 -3.52
CA ALA A 154 -13.40 12.82 -3.26
C ALA A 154 -12.58 12.22 -4.42
N LEU A 155 -13.24 11.58 -5.39
CA LEU A 155 -12.57 10.98 -6.54
C LEU A 155 -12.01 12.09 -7.45
N PRO A 156 -10.73 12.01 -7.85
CA PRO A 156 -10.19 12.89 -8.87
C PRO A 156 -11.00 12.81 -10.17
N PRO A 157 -11.12 13.92 -10.94
CA PRO A 157 -11.93 13.94 -12.16
C PRO A 157 -11.51 12.94 -13.24
N ASP A 158 -10.25 12.49 -13.22
CA ASP A 158 -9.68 11.52 -14.16
C ASP A 158 -9.77 10.07 -13.67
N PHE A 159 -10.39 9.82 -12.51
CA PHE A 159 -10.60 8.47 -12.00
C PHE A 159 -11.78 7.82 -12.69
N SER A 160 -11.61 6.54 -13.01
CA SER A 160 -12.75 5.69 -13.35
C SER A 160 -13.64 5.44 -12.15
N SER A 161 -14.96 5.55 -12.34
CA SER A 161 -15.97 5.10 -11.36
C SER A 161 -16.71 3.85 -11.83
N ILE A 162 -16.30 3.27 -12.97
CA ILE A 162 -17.00 2.17 -13.64
C ILE A 162 -16.08 0.95 -13.58
N SER A 163 -16.57 -0.15 -12.99
CA SER A 163 -15.80 -1.40 -12.87
C SER A 163 -15.34 -1.93 -14.24
N ASP A 164 -16.18 -1.79 -15.27
CA ASP A 164 -15.92 -2.32 -16.62
C ASP A 164 -14.75 -1.66 -17.34
N ASP A 165 -14.36 -0.45 -16.91
CA ASP A 165 -13.17 0.22 -17.42
C ASP A 165 -11.90 -0.33 -16.76
N ILE A 166 -11.98 -0.91 -15.56
CA ILE A 166 -10.86 -1.60 -14.93
C ILE A 166 -10.67 -2.97 -15.58
N THR A 167 -9.58 -3.12 -16.33
CA THR A 167 -9.27 -4.36 -17.05
C THR A 167 -8.01 -5.02 -16.46
N ILE A 168 -7.95 -6.35 -16.54
CA ILE A 168 -6.73 -7.09 -16.21
C ILE A 168 -5.79 -7.04 -17.42
N TRP A 169 -4.61 -6.50 -17.18
CA TRP A 169 -3.54 -6.39 -18.15
C TRP A 169 -2.47 -7.41 -17.84
N GLU A 170 -1.86 -7.92 -18.90
CA GLU A 170 -0.77 -8.89 -18.80
C GLU A 170 0.53 -8.29 -19.33
N ASP A 171 1.64 -8.71 -18.74
CA ASP A 171 2.97 -8.56 -19.32
C ASP A 171 3.85 -9.76 -19.09
N SER A 172 4.75 -9.95 -20.06
CA SER A 172 5.97 -10.72 -19.89
C SER A 172 7.00 -10.04 -18.97
N VAL A 173 7.60 -10.80 -18.07
CA VAL A 173 8.65 -10.33 -17.16
C VAL A 173 10.02 -10.73 -17.71
N GLN A 174 10.95 -9.78 -17.81
CA GLN A 174 12.35 -10.06 -18.16
C GLN A 174 13.26 -9.65 -17.02
N LEU A 175 14.09 -10.59 -16.56
CA LEU A 175 15.08 -10.36 -15.52
C LEU A 175 16.03 -9.22 -15.94
N VAL A 176 16.22 -8.21 -15.09
CA VAL A 176 17.33 -7.26 -15.30
C VAL A 176 18.59 -7.96 -14.82
N PRO A 177 19.58 -8.19 -15.71
CA PRO A 177 20.90 -8.58 -15.26
C PRO A 177 21.39 -7.43 -14.36
N SER A 178 21.74 -7.72 -13.11
CA SER A 178 22.37 -6.79 -12.15
C SER A 178 21.52 -5.75 -11.41
N PHE A 179 20.24 -6.00 -11.14
CA PHE A 179 19.58 -5.29 -10.02
C PHE A 179 19.78 -6.06 -8.71
N PHE A 180 20.97 -5.94 -8.15
CA PHE A 180 21.16 -6.15 -6.72
C PHE A 180 20.78 -4.82 -6.08
N PRO A 181 19.62 -4.70 -5.42
CA PRO A 181 19.40 -3.51 -4.64
C PRO A 181 20.57 -3.37 -3.66
N GLY A 182 21.02 -2.13 -3.41
CA GLY A 182 22.10 -1.88 -2.46
C GLY A 182 21.83 -2.50 -1.08
N LYS A 183 22.82 -2.47 -0.19
CA LYS A 183 22.92 -3.14 1.13
C LYS A 183 21.71 -3.03 2.11
N GLY A 184 20.57 -2.47 1.73
CA GLY A 184 19.38 -2.27 2.58
C GLY A 184 18.07 -2.94 2.12
N LEU A 185 18.00 -3.57 0.95
CA LEU A 185 16.80 -4.34 0.55
C LEU A 185 17.18 -5.81 0.43
N TYR A 186 17.02 -6.56 1.52
CA TYR A 186 17.10 -8.02 1.50
C TYR A 186 15.87 -8.59 0.79
N SER A 187 15.76 -8.37 -0.52
CA SER A 187 14.68 -8.95 -1.33
C SER A 187 14.97 -10.43 -1.55
N ASN A 188 14.43 -11.26 -0.67
CA ASN A 188 14.44 -12.71 -0.83
C ASN A 188 13.48 -13.07 -1.99
N PRO A 189 13.87 -13.90 -2.99
CA PRO A 189 12.95 -14.35 -4.03
C PRO A 189 11.70 -15.08 -3.51
N TYR A 190 11.73 -15.56 -2.27
CA TYR A 190 10.60 -16.17 -1.58
C TYR A 190 9.75 -15.18 -0.77
N GLU A 191 10.05 -13.88 -0.86
CA GLU A 191 9.22 -12.87 -0.22
C GLU A 191 7.91 -12.73 -0.99
N PRO A 192 6.74 -12.92 -0.32
CA PRO A 192 5.46 -13.00 -1.00
C PRO A 192 4.92 -11.66 -1.50
N ARG A 193 5.66 -10.56 -1.30
CA ARG A 193 5.16 -9.20 -1.54
C ARG A 193 5.77 -8.57 -2.77
N ALA A 194 5.17 -8.75 -3.94
CA ALA A 194 5.56 -8.04 -5.15
C ALA A 194 4.91 -6.65 -5.26
N GLN A 195 5.67 -5.65 -5.69
CA GLN A 195 5.12 -4.36 -6.14
C GLN A 195 5.55 -4.09 -7.58
N LEU A 196 4.71 -3.37 -8.33
CA LEU A 196 4.98 -2.98 -9.70
C LEU A 196 5.21 -1.47 -9.76
N LEU A 197 6.37 -1.09 -10.28
CA LEU A 197 6.73 0.29 -10.59
C LEU A 197 6.51 0.54 -12.08
N PHE A 198 5.69 1.52 -12.40
CA PHE A 198 5.53 2.09 -13.74
C PHE A 198 6.18 3.45 -13.75
N TYR A 199 7.05 3.73 -14.72
CA TYR A 199 7.75 5.01 -14.78
C TYR A 199 8.05 5.42 -16.22
N ARG A 200 8.22 6.72 -16.42
CA ARG A 200 8.71 7.29 -17.67
C ARG A 200 10.22 7.13 -17.79
N PHE A 201 10.68 6.17 -18.60
CA PHE A 201 12.12 5.87 -18.70
C PHE A 201 12.93 6.96 -19.40
N ASP A 202 12.26 7.85 -20.14
CA ASP A 202 12.87 9.01 -20.77
C ASP A 202 13.15 10.14 -19.77
N LYS A 203 12.57 10.07 -18.56
CA LYS A 203 12.70 11.08 -17.50
C LYS A 203 13.34 10.54 -16.23
N LEU A 204 13.15 9.26 -15.93
CA LEU A 204 13.54 8.64 -14.68
C LEU A 204 14.17 7.28 -14.94
N THR A 205 14.98 6.83 -13.99
CA THR A 205 15.39 5.43 -13.93
C THR A 205 14.63 4.71 -12.81
N ALA A 206 14.36 3.41 -12.97
CA ALA A 206 13.77 2.62 -11.89
C ALA A 206 14.60 2.69 -10.61
N ARG A 207 15.94 2.67 -10.75
CA ARG A 207 16.88 2.77 -9.63
C ARG A 207 16.70 4.07 -8.85
N GLU A 208 16.66 5.21 -9.54
CA GLU A 208 16.43 6.51 -8.92
C GLU A 208 15.14 6.53 -8.10
N VAL A 209 14.04 6.01 -8.67
CA VAL A 209 12.75 5.96 -7.97
C VAL A 209 12.82 5.04 -6.74
N ILE A 210 13.40 3.85 -6.88
CA ILE A 210 13.50 2.86 -5.79
C ILE A 210 14.40 3.36 -4.65
N GLU A 211 15.58 3.89 -4.97
CA GLU A 211 16.54 4.37 -3.97
C GLU A 211 16.03 5.61 -3.21
N ASN A 212 15.16 6.41 -3.84
CA ASN A 212 14.62 7.64 -3.24
C ASN A 212 13.17 7.49 -2.76
N MET A 213 12.61 6.28 -2.73
CA MET A 213 11.17 6.09 -2.48
C MET A 213 10.71 6.67 -1.12
N HIS A 214 11.52 6.52 -0.07
CA HIS A 214 11.23 7.11 1.24
C HIS A 214 11.20 8.64 1.18
N ASP A 215 12.23 9.28 0.61
CA ASP A 215 12.27 10.73 0.47
C ASP A 215 11.10 11.25 -0.38
N ILE A 216 10.77 10.56 -1.47
CA ILE A 216 9.64 10.90 -2.34
C ILE A 216 8.35 10.86 -1.53
N PHE A 217 8.13 9.80 -0.77
CA PHE A 217 6.99 9.70 0.13
C PHE A 217 6.96 10.82 1.17
N GLU A 218 8.11 11.20 1.74
CA GLU A 218 8.25 12.30 2.72
C GLU A 218 8.20 13.71 2.11
N GLY A 219 7.85 13.84 0.82
CA GLY A 219 7.55 15.12 0.21
C GLY A 219 8.62 15.66 -0.73
N LYS A 220 9.65 14.87 -1.07
CA LYS A 220 10.66 15.29 -2.07
C LYS A 220 9.95 15.69 -3.37
N PRO A 221 10.23 16.90 -3.90
CA PRO A 221 9.52 17.43 -5.06
C PRO A 221 9.89 16.67 -6.35
N THR A 222 11.05 16.03 -6.36
CA THR A 222 11.52 15.20 -7.46
C THR A 222 11.36 13.71 -7.12
N PRO A 223 10.82 12.90 -8.04
CA PRO A 223 10.37 13.28 -9.39
C PRO A 223 8.97 13.92 -9.38
N LEU A 224 8.64 14.67 -10.43
CA LEU A 224 7.34 15.34 -10.55
C LEU A 224 6.18 14.33 -10.49
N PRO A 225 5.02 14.70 -9.91
CA PRO A 225 3.83 13.86 -9.93
C PRO A 225 3.45 13.40 -11.34
N GLY A 226 3.01 12.15 -11.46
CA GLY A 226 2.61 11.54 -12.73
C GLY A 226 3.76 11.05 -13.62
N LEU A 227 5.03 11.17 -13.21
CA LEU A 227 6.16 10.54 -13.92
C LEU A 227 6.33 9.05 -13.60
N PHE A 228 5.76 8.60 -12.49
CA PHE A 228 5.75 7.20 -12.09
C PHE A 228 4.53 6.90 -11.20
N PHE A 229 4.21 5.62 -11.03
CA PHE A 229 3.23 5.13 -10.07
C PHE A 229 3.55 3.68 -9.64
N LEU A 230 2.97 3.27 -8.52
CA LEU A 230 3.16 1.96 -7.90
C LEU A 230 1.85 1.20 -7.80
N LEU A 231 1.92 -0.13 -7.96
CA LEU A 231 0.87 -1.07 -7.58
C LEU A 231 1.42 -2.04 -6.52
N THR A 232 0.71 -2.20 -5.42
CA THR A 232 1.05 -3.04 -4.27
C THR A 232 0.35 -4.41 -4.30
N ALA A 233 -0.71 -4.56 -5.10
CA ALA A 233 -1.47 -5.78 -5.28
C ALA A 233 -1.56 -6.18 -6.77
N PRO A 234 -0.47 -6.72 -7.36
CA PRO A 234 -0.59 -7.42 -8.64
C PRO A 234 -1.51 -8.65 -8.50
N GLU A 235 -2.32 -8.94 -9.51
CA GLU A 235 -3.24 -10.10 -9.52
C GLU A 235 -2.48 -11.43 -9.57
N HIS A 236 -1.39 -11.46 -10.32
CA HIS A 236 -0.59 -12.66 -10.49
C HIS A 236 0.85 -12.29 -10.81
N VAL A 237 1.82 -12.95 -10.19
CA VAL A 237 3.25 -12.71 -10.43
C VAL A 237 3.97 -14.04 -10.58
N VAL A 238 4.45 -14.30 -11.79
CA VAL A 238 5.45 -15.33 -12.09
C VAL A 238 6.73 -14.59 -12.43
N TYR A 239 7.68 -14.56 -11.48
CA TYR A 239 8.88 -13.74 -11.53
C TYR A 239 9.74 -13.85 -12.81
N TRP A 240 9.57 -14.93 -13.56
CA TRP A 240 10.38 -15.26 -14.73
C TRP A 240 9.61 -15.28 -16.04
N ASP A 241 8.31 -15.05 -15.98
CA ASP A 241 7.43 -15.28 -17.12
C ASP A 241 6.47 -14.14 -17.29
N MET A 242 5.61 -13.89 -16.29
CA MET A 242 4.42 -13.09 -16.49
C MET A 242 3.97 -12.35 -15.22
N VAL A 243 3.40 -11.16 -15.40
CA VAL A 243 2.68 -10.43 -14.38
C VAL A 243 1.30 -10.01 -14.89
N ARG A 244 0.29 -10.14 -14.03
CA ARG A 244 -1.07 -9.61 -14.26
C ARG A 244 -1.40 -8.55 -13.22
N PHE A 245 -2.06 -7.48 -13.66
CA PHE A 245 -2.43 -6.37 -12.80
C PHE A 245 -3.65 -5.63 -13.37
N ARG A 246 -4.37 -4.89 -12.52
CA ARG A 246 -5.54 -4.10 -12.91
C ARG A 246 -5.16 -2.65 -13.21
N LEU A 247 -5.66 -2.09 -14.31
CA LEU A 247 -5.61 -0.66 -14.66
C LEU A 247 -6.85 -0.28 -15.48
N SER A 248 -7.26 0.99 -15.42
CA SER A 248 -8.27 1.54 -16.32
C SER A 248 -7.78 1.55 -17.77
N ARG A 249 -8.70 1.30 -18.73
CA ARG A 249 -8.36 1.35 -20.16
C ARG A 249 -7.89 2.74 -20.55
N GLN A 250 -8.57 3.76 -20.05
CA GLN A 250 -8.22 5.16 -20.29
C GLN A 250 -6.77 5.47 -19.90
N ARG A 251 -6.29 4.95 -18.76
CA ARG A 251 -4.91 5.16 -18.32
C ARG A 251 -3.91 4.45 -19.21
N VAL A 252 -4.18 3.21 -19.60
CA VAL A 252 -3.32 2.47 -20.54
C VAL A 252 -3.24 3.17 -21.89
N ASP A 253 -4.34 3.72 -22.39
CA ASP A 253 -4.33 4.47 -23.63
C ASP A 253 -3.50 5.75 -23.52
N ARG A 254 -3.59 6.50 -22.42
CA ARG A 254 -2.68 7.63 -22.13
C ARG A 254 -1.20 7.20 -22.10
N MET A 255 -0.90 6.05 -21.50
CA MET A 255 0.47 5.52 -21.50
C MET A 255 0.95 5.20 -22.91
N ARG A 256 0.06 4.71 -23.80
CA ARG A 256 0.39 4.44 -25.20
C ARG A 256 0.58 5.71 -26.03
N THR A 257 -0.26 6.74 -25.85
CA THR A 257 -0.18 7.99 -26.64
C THR A 257 1.11 8.77 -26.39
N THR A 258 1.75 8.60 -25.23
CA THR A 258 3.04 9.22 -24.91
C THR A 258 4.25 8.56 -25.62
N ASN A 259 4.07 8.04 -26.84
CA ASN A 259 5.08 7.42 -27.71
C ASN A 259 5.94 6.34 -27.04
N GLY A 260 5.33 5.52 -26.18
CA GLY A 260 6.00 4.37 -25.57
C GLY A 260 7.11 4.76 -24.60
N ALA A 261 7.05 5.95 -23.98
CA ALA A 261 7.99 6.42 -22.96
C ALA A 261 7.85 5.72 -21.59
N TRP A 262 6.82 4.89 -21.43
CA TRP A 262 6.56 4.14 -20.20
C TRP A 262 7.30 2.80 -20.19
N SER A 263 8.02 2.56 -19.11
CA SER A 263 8.59 1.26 -18.74
C SER A 263 7.94 0.79 -17.46
N ARG A 264 8.00 -0.52 -17.23
CA ARG A 264 7.55 -1.15 -16.00
C ARG A 264 8.65 -2.03 -15.42
N THR A 265 8.65 -2.11 -14.10
CA THR A 265 9.62 -2.86 -13.31
C THR A 265 8.95 -3.46 -12.08
N VAL A 266 9.10 -4.77 -11.90
CA VAL A 266 8.73 -5.43 -10.64
C VAL A 266 9.79 -5.06 -9.61
N THR A 267 9.44 -4.53 -8.44
CA THR A 267 10.46 -4.00 -7.51
C THR A 267 10.96 -5.01 -6.47
N THR A 268 10.32 -6.17 -6.32
CA THR A 268 10.90 -7.30 -5.56
C THR A 268 12.13 -7.92 -6.22
N ARG A 269 12.27 -7.70 -7.53
CA ARG A 269 13.45 -7.96 -8.35
C ARG A 269 13.35 -7.06 -9.54
N ALA A 270 14.19 -6.04 -9.69
CA ALA A 270 14.02 -5.18 -10.86
C ALA A 270 14.06 -6.01 -12.14
N CYS A 271 12.92 -6.00 -12.84
CA CYS A 271 12.73 -6.47 -14.19
C CYS A 271 12.57 -5.24 -15.08
N ARG A 272 13.10 -5.21 -16.30
CA ARG A 272 12.99 -4.03 -17.19
C ARG A 272 12.62 -4.55 -18.56
N ARG A 273 11.55 -3.99 -19.15
CA ARG A 273 11.20 -4.28 -20.54
C ARG A 273 10.47 -3.11 -21.20
N ARG A 274 10.67 -2.96 -22.52
CA ARG A 274 9.74 -2.27 -23.44
C ARG A 274 8.80 -3.32 -24.03
N SER A 275 7.50 -3.18 -23.80
CA SER A 275 6.48 -4.14 -24.27
C SER A 275 5.18 -3.41 -24.59
N ARG A 276 4.40 -3.95 -25.54
CA ARG A 276 3.03 -3.50 -25.79
C ARG A 276 2.11 -4.15 -24.75
N LEU A 277 1.41 -3.33 -23.97
CA LEU A 277 0.30 -3.78 -23.11
C LEU A 277 -0.76 -4.47 -23.96
N GLN A 278 -1.15 -5.70 -23.61
CA GLN A 278 -2.31 -6.38 -24.20
C GLN A 278 -3.30 -6.70 -23.07
N PRO A 279 -4.61 -6.53 -23.31
CA PRO A 279 -5.61 -6.99 -22.35
C PRO A 279 -5.50 -8.52 -22.26
N SER A 280 -5.63 -9.07 -21.05
CA SER A 280 -5.68 -10.52 -20.89
C SER A 280 -6.90 -11.05 -21.64
N ALA A 281 -6.73 -12.13 -22.41
CA ALA A 281 -7.88 -12.92 -22.83
C ALA A 281 -8.53 -13.48 -21.57
N GLY A 282 -9.82 -13.15 -21.37
CA GLY A 282 -10.61 -13.64 -20.25
C GLY A 282 -10.96 -15.11 -20.42
#